data_AF-A0A7S4JJX3-F1
#
_entry.id   AF-A0A7S4JJX3-F1
#
_cell.length_a   1.000
_cell.length_b   1.000
_cell.length_c   1.000
_cell.angle_alpha   90.00
_cell.angle_beta   90.00
_cell.angle_gamma   90.00
#
_symmetry.space_group_name_H-M   'P 1'
#
loop_
_entity.id
_entity.type
_entity.pdbx_description
1 polymer ?
#
loop_
_entity_poly.entity_id
_entity_poly.type
_entity_poly.pdbx_seq_one_letter_code
_entity_poly.pdbx_strand_id
1 'polypeptide(L)'
;KIDYEAFNDYLEMIIELGYITLFASAFPLAPLLSLICISVEIRSDIFKLLFITRKPSCERRATIGVWYQIQYGLAWASILTNCLIFGFSSEQMVSWFPSLFKENILGQESLFEGGKMVHEATELFREGAGRYAVGIVFVMEHLLVLVVLAIIHLINPEPKWVNDKRLRKEYLSRSLLRKSHVATSQEFSDNMLLANSQLSHTDSEHHIIRGGIGGDGESKKDR
;
A
#
# COMPACT_ATOMS: atom_id res chain seq x y z
N LYS A 1 29.91 -4.78 16.60
CA LYS A 1 28.90 -4.61 15.53
C LYS A 1 27.57 -4.33 16.20
N ILE A 2 26.87 -3.30 15.75
CA ILE A 2 25.60 -2.83 16.34
C ILE A 2 24.44 -3.62 15.70
N ASP A 3 23.34 -3.82 16.43
CA ASP A 3 22.13 -4.43 15.86
C ASP A 3 21.43 -3.44 14.92
N TYR A 4 20.97 -3.92 13.78
CA TYR A 4 20.35 -3.09 12.76
C TYR A 4 18.87 -2.83 13.07
N GLU A 5 18.46 -1.55 13.04
CA GLU A 5 17.08 -1.12 13.22
C GLU A 5 16.67 -0.19 12.07
N ALA A 6 15.65 -0.60 11.31
CA ALA A 6 15.21 0.14 10.12
C ALA A 6 14.44 1.43 10.44
N PHE A 7 14.07 1.68 11.70
CA PHE A 7 13.24 2.82 12.09
C PHE A 7 13.89 4.16 11.70
N ASN A 8 15.17 4.34 12.01
CA ASN A 8 15.88 5.58 11.72
C ASN A 8 16.06 5.81 10.21
N ASP A 9 16.38 4.75 9.46
CA ASP A 9 16.52 4.84 8.01
C ASP A 9 15.18 5.24 7.35
N TYR A 10 14.05 4.68 7.80
CA TYR A 10 12.74 5.13 7.33
C TYR A 10 12.44 6.57 7.72
N LEU A 11 12.74 6.96 8.96
CA LEU A 11 12.49 8.32 9.45
C LEU A 11 13.25 9.36 8.62
N GLU A 12 14.51 9.10 8.31
CA GLU A 12 15.36 9.93 7.47
C GLU A 12 14.73 10.13 6.07
N MET A 13 14.33 9.03 5.43
CA MET A 13 13.66 9.08 4.11
C MET A 13 12.33 9.87 4.15
N ILE A 14 11.56 9.77 5.25
CA ILE A 14 10.31 10.53 5.41
C ILE A 14 10.59 12.02 5.56
N ILE A 15 11.61 12.39 6.35
CA ILE A 15 11.98 13.78 6.56
C ILE A 15 12.44 14.41 5.25
N GLU A 16 13.29 13.71 4.48
CA GLU A 16 13.74 14.15 3.16
C GLU A 16 12.55 14.35 2.20
N LEU A 17 11.63 13.38 2.12
CA LEU A 17 10.40 13.50 1.34
C LEU A 17 9.55 14.70 1.78
N GLY A 18 9.48 14.97 3.08
CA GLY A 18 8.75 16.10 3.64
C GLY A 18 9.31 17.43 3.17
N TYR A 19 10.63 17.61 3.22
CA TYR A 19 11.27 18.83 2.72
C TYR A 19 11.00 19.06 1.24
N ILE A 20 11.06 18.01 0.43
CA ILE A 20 10.85 18.10 -1.02
C ILE A 20 9.40 18.44 -1.35
N THR A 21 8.45 17.80 -0.68
CA THR A 21 7.03 17.87 -1.06
C THR A 21 6.30 19.02 -0.40
N LEU A 22 6.49 19.28 0.89
CA LEU A 22 5.77 20.35 1.61
C LEU A 22 6.19 21.75 1.13
N PHE A 23 7.44 21.91 0.71
CA PHE A 23 8.03 23.22 0.33
C PHE A 23 8.40 23.31 -1.15
N ALA A 24 7.77 22.48 -2.00
CA ALA A 24 8.09 22.39 -3.43
C ALA A 24 7.98 23.74 -4.15
N SER A 25 6.96 24.55 -3.84
CA SER A 25 6.75 25.87 -4.44
C SER A 25 7.74 26.94 -3.95
N ALA A 26 8.32 26.76 -2.76
CA ALA A 26 9.29 27.70 -2.19
C ALA A 26 10.72 27.42 -2.66
N PHE A 27 11.09 26.15 -2.83
CA PHE A 27 12.44 25.76 -3.25
C PHE A 27 12.42 24.66 -4.34
N PRO A 28 12.27 25.03 -5.63
CA PRO A 28 12.13 24.07 -6.72
C PRO A 28 13.40 23.26 -7.01
N LEU A 29 14.57 23.67 -6.49
CA LEU A 29 15.83 22.92 -6.61
C LEU A 29 15.98 21.81 -5.56
N ALA A 30 15.10 21.72 -4.56
CA ALA A 30 15.15 20.69 -3.51
C ALA A 30 15.24 19.26 -4.06
N PRO A 31 14.45 18.84 -5.07
CA PRO A 31 14.52 17.49 -5.60
C PRO A 31 15.89 17.15 -6.21
N LEU A 32 16.56 18.13 -6.84
CA LEU A 32 17.87 17.92 -7.45
C LEU A 32 18.95 17.71 -6.41
N LEU A 33 18.91 18.45 -5.30
CA LEU A 33 19.81 18.24 -4.17
C LEU A 33 19.56 16.88 -3.52
N SER A 34 18.28 16.54 -3.34
CA SER A 34 17.89 15.23 -2.81
C SER A 34 18.40 14.07 -3.66
N LEU A 35 18.39 14.17 -5.00
CA LEU A 35 18.95 13.10 -5.85
C LEU A 35 20.43 12.82 -5.56
N ILE A 36 21.21 13.85 -5.24
CA ILE A 36 22.62 13.70 -4.85
C ILE A 36 22.68 13.05 -3.47
N CYS A 37 21.88 13.52 -2.51
CA CYS A 37 21.80 12.96 -1.16
C CYS A 37 21.40 11.48 -1.20
N ILE A 38 20.32 11.10 -1.87
CA ILE A 38 19.87 9.71 -2.07
C ILE A 38 20.98 8.86 -2.70
N SER A 39 21.75 9.41 -3.66
CA SER A 39 22.86 8.68 -4.28
C SER A 39 24.00 8.38 -3.31
N VAL A 40 24.28 9.30 -2.38
CA VAL A 40 25.25 9.09 -1.30
C VAL A 40 24.68 8.13 -0.26
N GLU A 41 23.40 8.28 0.08
CA GLU A 41 22.73 7.52 1.13
C GLU A 41 22.64 6.04 0.78
N ILE A 42 22.28 5.69 -0.46
CA ILE A 42 22.28 4.29 -0.92
C ILE A 42 23.66 3.63 -0.70
N ARG A 43 24.75 4.38 -0.94
CA ARG A 43 26.11 3.84 -0.72
C ARG A 43 26.45 3.75 0.76
N SER A 44 26.06 4.76 1.54
CA SER A 44 26.23 4.81 2.99
C SER A 44 25.50 3.64 3.68
N ASP A 45 24.25 3.37 3.31
CA ASP A 45 23.44 2.29 3.84
C ASP A 45 23.98 0.90 3.50
N ILE A 46 24.44 0.71 2.26
CA ILE A 46 25.12 -0.54 1.88
C ILE A 46 26.37 -0.74 2.76
N PHE A 47 27.16 0.31 2.98
CA PHE A 47 28.33 0.24 3.84
C PHE A 47 27.96 -0.07 5.30
N LYS A 48 26.93 0.60 5.83
CA LYS A 48 26.36 0.39 7.17
C LYS A 48 25.96 -1.07 7.37
N LEU A 49 25.23 -1.64 6.42
CA LEU A 49 24.75 -3.03 6.46
C LEU A 49 25.87 -4.07 6.36
N LEU A 50 26.87 -3.84 5.49
CA LEU A 50 27.95 -4.80 5.25
C LEU A 50 29.02 -4.79 6.35
N PHE A 51 29.44 -3.60 6.79
CA PHE A 51 30.64 -3.45 7.61
C PHE A 51 30.35 -3.08 9.07
N ILE A 52 29.30 -2.30 9.35
CA ILE A 52 29.03 -1.75 10.68
C ILE A 52 28.10 -2.66 11.49
N THR A 53 27.00 -3.10 10.88
CA THR A 53 25.94 -3.85 11.58
C THR A 53 26.22 -5.35 11.62
N ARG A 54 25.64 -6.03 12.63
CA ARG A 54 25.55 -7.50 12.63
C ARG A 54 24.51 -7.92 11.59
N LYS A 55 24.69 -9.11 10.99
CA LYS A 55 23.69 -9.68 10.06
C LYS A 55 22.30 -9.68 10.71
N PRO A 56 21.32 -8.94 10.17
CA PRO A 56 19.97 -8.90 10.73
C PRO A 56 19.23 -10.21 10.44
N SER A 57 18.19 -10.47 11.24
CA SER A 57 17.26 -11.58 10.97
C SER A 57 16.43 -11.27 9.73
N CYS A 58 16.26 -12.27 8.85
CA CYS A 58 15.46 -12.11 7.64
C CYS A 58 13.97 -12.19 7.99
N GLU A 59 13.30 -11.04 8.03
CA GLU A 59 11.85 -10.97 8.21
C GLU A 59 11.13 -10.74 6.89
N ARG A 60 10.17 -11.60 6.55
CA ARG A 60 9.37 -11.44 5.35
C ARG A 60 8.21 -10.46 5.61
N ARG A 61 8.33 -9.24 5.10
CA ARG A 61 7.24 -8.25 5.07
C ARG A 61 6.67 -8.11 3.66
N ALA A 62 5.35 -7.96 3.56
CA ALA A 62 4.65 -7.73 2.28
C ALA A 62 4.62 -6.24 1.88
N THR A 63 4.74 -5.34 2.86
CA THR A 63 4.62 -3.88 2.71
C THR A 63 5.57 -3.17 3.67
N ILE A 64 5.85 -1.89 3.42
CA ILE A 64 6.61 -1.02 4.34
C ILE A 64 5.89 -0.75 5.68
N GLY A 65 4.58 -1.05 5.77
CA GLY A 65 3.82 -0.94 7.03
C GLY A 65 3.30 0.47 7.28
N VAL A 66 3.40 0.95 8.52
CA VAL A 66 2.84 2.25 8.95
C VAL A 66 3.44 3.44 8.19
N TRP A 67 4.69 3.30 7.74
CA TRP A 67 5.40 4.31 6.97
C TRP A 67 4.66 4.70 5.68
N TYR A 68 3.94 3.77 5.05
CA TYR A 68 3.09 4.08 3.90
C TYR A 68 1.98 5.07 4.27
N GLN A 69 1.33 4.88 5.41
CA GLN A 69 0.26 5.78 5.87
C GLN A 69 0.82 7.17 6.20
N ILE A 70 2.03 7.22 6.76
CA ILE A 70 2.73 8.49 7.03
C ILE A 70 3.03 9.22 5.71
N GLN A 71 3.60 8.54 4.71
CA GLN A 71 3.86 9.12 3.38
C GLN A 71 2.57 9.59 2.71
N TYR A 72 1.50 8.80 2.80
CA TYR A 72 0.20 9.16 2.25
C TYR A 72 -0.36 10.42 2.91
N GLY A 73 -0.32 10.51 4.24
CA GLY A 73 -0.72 11.72 4.97
C GLY A 73 0.14 12.93 4.62
N LEU A 74 1.45 12.74 4.48
CA LEU A 74 2.39 13.80 4.08
C LEU A 74 2.10 14.33 2.67
N ALA A 75 1.70 13.45 1.73
CA ALA A 75 1.30 13.85 0.38
C ALA A 75 0.00 14.67 0.37
N TRP A 76 -0.95 14.40 1.27
CA TRP A 76 -2.13 15.26 1.42
C TRP A 76 -1.78 16.61 2.07
N ALA A 77 -0.95 16.58 3.11
CA ALA A 77 -0.47 17.79 3.76
C ALA A 77 0.29 18.69 2.79
N SER A 78 1.04 18.13 1.83
CA SER A 78 1.81 18.92 0.86
C SER A 78 0.91 19.71 -0.09
N ILE A 79 -0.24 19.18 -0.50
CA ILE A 79 -1.21 19.95 -1.30
C ILE A 79 -1.63 21.21 -0.53
N LEU A 80 -2.05 21.03 0.73
CA LEU A 80 -2.45 22.14 1.59
C LEU A 80 -1.31 23.14 1.79
N THR A 81 -0.11 22.67 2.19
CA THR A 81 1.03 23.55 2.45
C THR A 81 1.43 24.35 1.22
N ASN A 82 1.52 23.74 0.03
CA ASN A 82 1.90 24.46 -1.18
C ASN A 82 0.82 25.47 -1.62
N CYS A 83 -0.47 25.15 -1.45
CA CYS A 83 -1.56 26.10 -1.70
C CYS A 83 -1.49 27.30 -0.75
N LEU A 84 -1.19 27.08 0.53
CA LEU A 84 -1.01 28.15 1.51
C LEU A 84 0.24 29.00 1.22
N ILE A 85 1.36 28.37 0.84
CA ILE A 85 2.57 29.10 0.43
C ILE A 85 2.26 29.99 -0.77
N PHE A 86 1.57 29.48 -1.79
CA PHE A 86 1.14 30.27 -2.94
C PHE A 86 0.22 31.43 -2.55
N GLY A 87 -0.75 31.17 -1.66
CA GLY A 87 -1.72 32.16 -1.21
C GLY A 87 -1.17 33.26 -0.31
N PHE A 88 -0.19 32.94 0.54
CA PHE A 88 0.42 33.90 1.47
C PHE A 88 1.71 34.52 0.96
N SER A 89 2.36 33.94 -0.05
CA SER A 89 3.48 34.56 -0.74
C SER A 89 2.95 35.64 -1.69
N SER A 90 2.96 36.88 -1.20
CA SER A 90 2.45 38.05 -1.94
C SER A 90 3.09 38.18 -3.32
N GLU A 91 4.38 37.91 -3.48
CA GLU A 91 5.08 38.03 -4.77
C GLU A 91 4.50 37.14 -5.86
N GLN A 92 4.23 35.86 -5.55
CA GLN A 92 3.67 34.93 -6.52
C GLN A 92 2.23 35.32 -6.87
N MET A 93 1.41 35.63 -5.88
CA MET A 93 0.01 36.01 -6.13
C MET A 93 -0.12 37.36 -6.85
N VAL A 94 0.74 38.34 -6.56
CA VAL A 94 0.80 39.64 -7.26
C VAL A 94 1.16 39.44 -8.73
N SER A 95 2.11 38.57 -9.02
CA SER A 95 2.53 38.29 -10.40
C SER A 95 1.40 37.69 -11.24
N TRP A 96 0.63 36.75 -10.67
CA TRP A 96 -0.45 36.07 -11.39
C TRP A 96 -1.76 36.86 -11.42
N PHE A 97 -2.05 37.65 -10.37
CA PHE A 97 -3.29 38.41 -10.23
C PHE A 97 -3.01 39.87 -9.86
N PRO A 98 -2.34 40.64 -10.73
CA PRO A 98 -1.95 42.02 -10.42
C PRO A 98 -3.17 42.93 -10.15
N SER A 99 -4.33 42.62 -10.75
CA SER A 99 -5.58 43.38 -10.57
C SER A 99 -6.17 43.34 -9.17
N LEU A 100 -5.73 42.42 -8.31
CA LEU A 100 -6.19 42.31 -6.91
C LEU A 100 -5.45 43.28 -5.97
N PHE A 101 -4.35 43.86 -6.45
CA PHE A 101 -3.46 44.72 -5.68
C PHE A 101 -3.61 46.19 -6.11
N LYS A 102 -3.32 47.14 -5.21
CA LYS A 102 -3.37 48.57 -5.54
C LYS A 102 -2.27 48.92 -6.54
N GLU A 103 -2.63 49.56 -7.66
CA GLU A 103 -1.73 49.96 -8.75
C GLU A 103 -0.69 51.03 -8.35
N ASN A 104 -0.83 51.68 -7.18
CA ASN A 104 -0.03 52.83 -6.76
C ASN A 104 1.46 52.52 -6.45
N ILE A 105 1.95 51.30 -6.65
CA ILE A 105 3.32 50.89 -6.32
C ILE A 105 4.21 50.73 -7.57
N LEU A 106 3.69 50.96 -8.78
CA LEU A 106 4.52 50.97 -10.00
C LEU A 106 5.53 52.15 -10.10
N GLY A 107 5.63 53.01 -9.08
CA GLY A 107 6.46 54.22 -9.09
C GLY A 107 7.52 54.36 -8.01
N GLN A 108 7.75 53.38 -7.12
CA GLN A 108 8.67 53.60 -6.00
C GLN A 108 9.58 52.39 -5.72
N GLU A 109 10.79 52.46 -6.30
CA GLU A 109 11.95 51.59 -6.06
C GLU A 109 12.51 51.67 -4.61
N SER A 110 11.68 51.80 -3.57
CA SER A 110 12.19 52.00 -2.20
C SER A 110 11.40 51.25 -1.14
N LEU A 111 11.33 49.93 -1.23
CA LEU A 111 10.76 49.10 -0.16
C LEU A 111 11.62 47.89 0.23
N PHE A 112 12.92 47.97 -0.03
CA PHE A 112 13.92 47.09 0.55
C PHE A 112 14.56 47.72 1.79
N GLU A 113 13.74 48.05 2.80
CA GLU A 113 14.28 48.36 4.13
C GLU A 113 13.37 47.82 5.24
N GLY A 114 13.79 46.70 5.82
CA GLY A 114 13.46 46.36 7.21
C GLY A 114 12.22 45.50 7.45
N GLY A 115 12.39 44.17 7.33
CA GLY A 115 11.96 43.22 8.37
C GLY A 115 10.51 43.24 8.88
N LYS A 116 9.51 43.59 8.05
CA LYS A 116 8.07 43.60 8.41
C LYS A 116 7.21 42.75 7.46
N MET A 117 7.65 41.53 7.19
CA MET A 117 7.16 40.68 6.10
C MET A 117 5.69 40.19 6.19
N VAL A 118 4.95 40.46 7.28
CA VAL A 118 3.61 39.86 7.49
C VAL A 118 2.47 40.89 7.57
N HIS A 119 2.69 42.06 8.17
CA HIS A 119 1.62 43.06 8.31
C HIS A 119 1.42 43.91 7.04
N GLU A 120 2.45 44.05 6.22
CA GLU A 120 2.46 44.92 5.04
C GLU A 120 1.83 44.26 3.80
N ALA A 121 1.91 42.94 3.68
CA ALA A 121 1.23 42.21 2.61
C ALA A 121 -0.30 42.39 2.64
N THR A 122 -0.88 42.61 3.82
CA THR A 122 -2.32 42.86 3.99
C THR A 122 -2.71 44.27 3.53
N GLU A 123 -1.80 45.26 3.59
CA GLU A 123 -2.03 46.63 3.11
C GLU A 123 -1.89 46.77 1.58
N LEU A 124 -1.28 45.79 0.89
CA LEU A 124 -1.10 45.78 -0.56
C LEU A 124 -2.42 45.48 -1.32
N PHE A 125 -3.34 44.74 -0.70
CA PHE A 125 -4.61 44.38 -1.32
C PHE A 125 -5.52 45.61 -1.42
N ARG A 126 -6.21 45.72 -2.55
CA ARG A 126 -7.33 46.67 -2.67
C ARG A 126 -8.35 46.37 -1.57
N GLU A 127 -8.98 47.40 -1.00
CA GLU A 127 -9.94 47.21 0.11
C GLU A 127 -11.00 46.17 -0.26
N GLY A 128 -11.11 45.11 0.55
CA GLY A 128 -12.02 43.97 0.31
C GLY A 128 -11.49 42.87 -0.62
N ALA A 129 -10.35 43.05 -1.31
CA ALA A 129 -9.81 42.08 -2.25
C ALA A 129 -9.25 40.80 -1.59
N GLY A 130 -8.89 40.85 -0.30
CA GLY A 130 -8.39 39.69 0.44
C GLY A 130 -9.37 38.50 0.46
N ARG A 131 -10.68 38.74 0.37
CA ARG A 131 -11.69 37.67 0.31
C ARG A 131 -11.59 36.87 -1.00
N TYR A 132 -11.29 37.54 -2.10
CA TYR A 132 -11.11 36.88 -3.41
C TYR A 132 -9.79 36.10 -3.45
N ALA A 133 -8.72 36.61 -2.85
CA ALA A 133 -7.46 35.87 -2.71
C ALA A 133 -7.65 34.53 -1.97
N VAL A 134 -8.33 34.55 -0.83
CA VAL A 134 -8.67 33.32 -0.09
C VAL A 134 -9.56 32.38 -0.93
N GLY A 135 -10.55 32.93 -1.64
CA GLY A 135 -11.39 32.16 -2.55
C GLY A 135 -10.60 31.48 -3.66
N ILE A 136 -9.64 32.17 -4.27
CA ILE A 136 -8.76 31.62 -5.31
C ILE A 136 -7.92 30.46 -4.75
N VAL A 137 -7.31 30.63 -3.58
CA VAL A 137 -6.51 29.57 -2.93
C VAL A 137 -7.36 28.32 -2.68
N PHE A 138 -8.58 28.49 -2.17
CA PHE A 138 -9.48 27.37 -1.90
C PHE A 138 -9.92 26.65 -3.19
N VAL A 139 -10.22 27.41 -4.25
CA VAL A 139 -10.55 26.83 -5.57
C VAL A 139 -9.35 26.07 -6.13
N MET A 140 -8.16 26.64 -6.07
CA MET A 140 -6.92 26.01 -6.53
C MET A 140 -6.64 24.71 -5.77
N GLU A 141 -6.79 24.72 -4.45
CA GLU A 141 -6.67 23.53 -3.60
C GLU A 141 -7.65 22.43 -4.04
N HIS A 142 -8.94 22.75 -4.20
CA HIS A 142 -9.96 21.77 -4.59
C HIS A 142 -9.73 21.21 -5.99
N LEU A 143 -9.26 22.04 -6.92
CA LEU A 143 -8.89 21.60 -8.27
C LEU A 143 -7.71 20.62 -8.23
N LEU A 144 -6.67 20.91 -7.44
CA LEU A 144 -5.53 20.00 -7.27
C LEU A 144 -5.97 18.67 -6.63
N VAL A 145 -6.80 18.71 -5.60
CA VAL A 145 -7.37 17.52 -4.98
C VAL A 145 -8.16 16.69 -5.99
N LEU A 146 -9.02 17.32 -6.80
CA LEU A 146 -9.80 16.63 -7.83
C LEU A 146 -8.90 15.97 -8.87
N VAL A 147 -7.86 16.66 -9.34
CA VAL A 147 -6.87 16.10 -10.27
C VAL A 147 -6.18 14.88 -9.66
N VAL A 148 -5.73 14.97 -8.41
CA VAL A 148 -5.11 13.84 -7.70
C VAL A 148 -6.08 12.66 -7.58
N LEU A 149 -7.34 12.91 -7.21
CA LEU A 149 -8.36 11.85 -7.14
C LEU A 149 -8.64 11.23 -8.51
N ALA A 150 -8.66 12.03 -9.58
CA ALA A 150 -8.82 11.53 -10.94
C ALA A 150 -7.63 10.65 -11.36
N ILE A 151 -6.40 11.04 -11.02
CA ILE A 151 -5.20 10.23 -11.27
C ILE A 151 -5.27 8.90 -10.50
N ILE A 152 -5.62 8.94 -9.22
CA ILE A 152 -5.79 7.73 -8.40
C ILE A 152 -6.86 6.81 -9.00
N HIS A 153 -7.94 7.37 -9.53
CA HIS A 153 -9.00 6.58 -10.16
C HIS A 153 -8.60 6.01 -11.53
N LEU A 154 -7.77 6.74 -12.29
CA LEU A 154 -7.34 6.33 -13.64
C LEU A 154 -6.23 5.27 -13.61
N ILE A 155 -5.34 5.32 -12.62
CA ILE A 155 -4.20 4.41 -12.50
C ILE A 155 -4.62 3.16 -11.74
N ASN A 156 -4.62 2.02 -12.43
CA ASN A 156 -4.80 0.73 -11.78
C ASN A 156 -3.67 0.50 -10.76
N PRO A 157 -3.99 0.14 -9.50
CA PRO A 157 -2.99 -0.05 -8.45
C PRO A 157 -2.04 -1.22 -8.73
N GLU A 158 -2.43 -2.12 -9.63
CA GLU A 158 -1.65 -3.29 -9.97
C GLU A 158 -1.36 -3.37 -11.48
N PRO A 159 -0.09 -3.58 -11.86
CA PRO A 159 0.24 -3.75 -13.27
C PRO A 159 -0.26 -5.12 -13.78
N LYS A 160 -0.68 -5.17 -15.06
CA LYS A 160 -1.31 -6.35 -15.67
C LYS A 160 -0.50 -7.64 -15.52
N TRP A 161 0.81 -7.58 -15.75
CA TRP A 161 1.70 -8.75 -15.66
C TRP A 161 1.80 -9.34 -14.24
N VAL A 162 1.57 -8.55 -13.19
CA VAL A 162 1.49 -9.04 -11.80
C VAL A 162 0.16 -9.74 -11.59
N ASN A 163 -0.93 -9.14 -12.06
CA ASN A 163 -2.25 -9.73 -11.96
C ASN A 163 -2.32 -11.07 -12.69
N ASP A 164 -1.79 -11.16 -13.92
CA ASP A 164 -1.73 -12.40 -14.71
C ASP A 164 -0.99 -13.52 -13.97
N LYS A 165 0.16 -13.20 -13.35
CA LYS A 165 0.92 -14.17 -12.57
C LYS A 165 0.19 -14.61 -11.30
N ARG A 166 -0.51 -13.69 -10.65
CA ARG A 166 -1.30 -13.98 -9.45
C ARG A 166 -2.49 -14.87 -9.78
N LEU A 167 -3.23 -14.52 -10.82
CA LEU A 167 -4.32 -15.33 -11.36
C LEU A 167 -3.85 -16.73 -11.75
N ARG A 168 -2.67 -16.86 -12.39
CA ARG A 168 -2.07 -18.16 -12.69
C ARG A 168 -1.78 -18.97 -11.42
N LYS A 169 -1.19 -18.37 -10.38
CA LYS A 169 -0.92 -19.05 -9.10
C LYS A 169 -2.21 -19.48 -8.42
N GLU A 170 -3.23 -18.63 -8.43
CA GLU A 170 -4.52 -18.91 -7.83
C GLU A 170 -5.26 -20.02 -8.56
N TYR A 171 -5.28 -19.99 -9.90
CA TYR A 171 -5.82 -21.06 -10.73
C TYR A 171 -5.12 -22.39 -10.43
N LEU A 172 -3.79 -22.40 -10.36
CA LEU A 172 -3.02 -23.60 -10.04
C LEU A 172 -3.39 -24.14 -8.66
N SER A 173 -3.43 -23.29 -7.63
CA SER A 173 -3.83 -23.69 -6.27
C SER A 173 -5.24 -24.31 -6.25
N ARG A 174 -6.22 -23.67 -6.90
CA ARG A 174 -7.59 -24.20 -7.01
C ARG A 174 -7.64 -25.54 -7.77
N SER A 175 -6.84 -25.70 -8.81
CA SER A 175 -6.76 -26.95 -9.58
C SER A 175 -6.15 -28.10 -8.77
N LEU A 176 -5.14 -27.81 -7.94
CA LEU A 176 -4.51 -28.78 -7.04
C LEU A 176 -5.47 -29.24 -5.94
N LEU A 177 -6.18 -28.29 -5.31
CA LEU A 177 -7.20 -28.60 -4.31
C LEU A 177 -8.35 -29.46 -4.90
N ARG A 178 -8.78 -29.17 -6.13
CA ARG A 178 -9.80 -29.99 -6.79
C ARG A 178 -9.28 -31.41 -7.03
N LYS A 179 -8.05 -31.57 -7.52
CA LYS A 179 -7.44 -32.89 -7.74
C LYS A 179 -7.28 -33.68 -6.44
N SER A 180 -6.85 -33.03 -5.35
CA SER A 180 -6.75 -33.69 -4.05
C SER A 180 -8.11 -34.13 -3.53
N HIS A 181 -9.14 -33.28 -3.63
CA HIS A 181 -10.50 -33.64 -3.23
C HIS A 181 -11.04 -34.84 -4.03
N VAL A 182 -10.82 -34.88 -5.35
CA VAL A 182 -11.24 -36.04 -6.18
C VAL A 182 -10.48 -37.29 -5.77
N ALA A 183 -9.15 -37.22 -5.60
CA ALA A 183 -8.34 -38.37 -5.19
C ALA A 183 -8.79 -38.93 -3.84
N THR A 184 -9.01 -38.07 -2.83
CA THR A 184 -9.51 -38.50 -1.52
C THR A 184 -10.92 -39.11 -1.59
N SER A 185 -11.79 -38.58 -2.45
CA SER A 185 -13.16 -39.11 -2.63
C SER A 185 -13.16 -40.48 -3.32
N GLN A 186 -12.23 -40.68 -4.27
CA GLN A 186 -12.01 -41.95 -4.95
C GLN A 186 -11.53 -43.02 -3.95
N GLU A 187 -10.48 -42.71 -3.17
CA GLU A 187 -9.97 -43.62 -2.12
C GLU A 187 -11.04 -43.99 -1.10
N PHE A 188 -11.86 -43.04 -0.66
CA PHE A 188 -12.95 -43.31 0.26
C PHE A 188 -13.99 -44.28 -0.33
N SER A 189 -14.33 -44.11 -1.61
CA SER A 189 -15.28 -44.99 -2.31
C SER A 189 -14.73 -46.40 -2.48
N ASP A 190 -13.46 -46.53 -2.86
CA ASP A 190 -12.78 -47.81 -3.03
C ASP A 190 -12.69 -48.57 -1.70
N ASN A 191 -12.35 -47.88 -0.60
CA ASN A 191 -12.33 -48.48 0.73
C ASN A 191 -13.71 -48.97 1.20
N MET A 192 -14.78 -48.23 0.87
CA MET A 192 -16.15 -48.64 1.18
C MET A 192 -16.59 -49.85 0.36
N LEU A 193 -16.23 -49.91 -0.93
CA LEU A 193 -16.49 -51.09 -1.78
C LEU A 193 -15.75 -52.33 -1.26
N LEU A 194 -14.49 -52.19 -0.85
CA LEU A 194 -13.72 -53.27 -0.25
C LEU A 194 -14.36 -53.76 1.06
N ALA A 195 -14.73 -52.85 1.96
CA ALA A 195 -15.41 -53.20 3.21
C ALA A 195 -16.74 -53.95 2.96
N ASN A 196 -17.52 -53.51 1.98
CA ASN A 196 -18.78 -54.16 1.63
C ASN A 196 -18.58 -55.53 0.96
N SER A 197 -17.52 -55.69 0.16
CA SER A 197 -17.16 -57.00 -0.41
C SER A 197 -16.74 -58.01 0.66
N GLN A 198 -15.99 -57.58 1.67
CA GLN A 198 -15.57 -58.41 2.80
C GLN A 198 -16.78 -58.87 3.62
N LEU A 199 -17.71 -57.95 3.90
CA LEU A 199 -18.97 -58.25 4.57
C LEU A 199 -19.82 -59.29 3.80
N SER A 200 -19.89 -59.16 2.47
CA SER A 200 -20.63 -60.12 1.63
C SER A 200 -20.00 -61.52 1.60
N HIS A 201 -18.67 -61.60 1.67
CA HIS A 201 -17.95 -62.87 1.74
C HIS A 201 -18.15 -63.54 3.11
N THR A 202 -18.12 -62.79 4.21
CA THR A 202 -18.40 -63.32 5.55
C THR A 202 -19.84 -63.79 5.72
N ASP A 203 -20.83 -63.10 5.13
CA ASP A 203 -22.23 -63.54 5.14
C ASP A 203 -22.45 -64.80 4.28
N SER A 204 -21.72 -64.93 3.18
CA SER A 204 -21.76 -66.13 2.32
C SER A 204 -21.16 -67.36 3.02
N GLU A 205 -20.06 -67.20 3.76
CA GLU A 205 -19.50 -68.27 4.58
C GLU A 205 -20.43 -68.69 5.73
N HIS A 206 -21.09 -67.72 6.39
CA HIS A 206 -22.08 -68.01 7.42
C HIS A 206 -23.32 -68.76 6.87
N HIS A 207 -23.71 -68.53 5.61
CA HIS A 207 -24.79 -69.27 4.96
C HIS A 207 -24.40 -70.68 4.51
N ILE A 208 -23.15 -70.91 4.06
CA ILE A 208 -22.64 -72.25 3.70
C ILE A 208 -22.50 -73.13 4.94
N ILE A 209 -22.04 -72.59 6.08
CA ILE A 209 -21.93 -73.32 7.34
C ILE A 209 -23.31 -73.72 7.90
N ARG A 210 -24.36 -72.90 7.68
CA ARG A 210 -25.75 -73.27 8.03
C ARG A 210 -26.41 -74.24 7.06
N GLY A 211 -25.96 -74.34 5.81
CA GLY A 211 -26.46 -75.31 4.83
C GLY A 211 -25.86 -76.72 4.96
N GLY A 212 -24.70 -76.86 5.62
CA GLY A 212 -24.01 -78.14 5.81
C GLY A 212 -24.33 -78.89 7.12
N ILE A 213 -25.09 -78.29 8.04
CA ILE A 213 -25.48 -78.89 9.32
C ILE A 213 -27.00 -79.09 9.30
N GLY A 214 -27.45 -80.10 8.57
CA GLY A 214 -28.87 -80.38 8.38
C GLY A 214 -29.11 -81.80 7.90
N GLY A 215 -28.63 -82.79 8.64
CA GLY A 215 -29.00 -84.18 8.40
C GLY A 215 -28.03 -85.18 8.97
N ASP A 216 -27.98 -85.33 10.30
CA ASP A 216 -27.87 -86.66 10.89
C ASP A 216 -28.24 -86.66 12.37
N GLY A 217 -29.25 -87.47 12.67
CA GLY A 217 -29.40 -88.14 13.96
C GLY A 217 -30.39 -87.55 14.98
N GLU A 218 -31.69 -87.91 14.87
CA GLU A 218 -32.41 -88.44 16.04
C GLU A 218 -33.73 -89.18 15.71
N SER A 219 -33.73 -90.51 15.83
CA SER A 219 -34.84 -91.34 16.40
C SER A 219 -34.39 -92.81 16.46
N LYS A 220 -33.95 -93.34 17.60
CA LYS A 220 -34.76 -94.12 18.56
C LYS A 220 -35.80 -95.05 17.91
N LYS A 221 -35.61 -96.38 18.03
CA LYS A 221 -36.44 -97.26 18.87
C LYS A 221 -36.16 -98.77 18.70
N ASP A 222 -36.11 -99.42 19.86
CA ASP A 222 -36.67 -100.74 20.21
C ASP A 222 -36.01 -102.05 19.73
N ARG A 223 -35.55 -102.79 20.77
CA ARG A 223 -35.23 -104.23 20.92
C ARG A 223 -33.82 -104.71 20.63
#